data_AF-A0A6I5E631-F1
#
_entry.id   AF-A0A6I5E631-F1
#
_cell.length_a   1.000
_cell.length_b   1.000
_cell.length_c   1.000
_cell.angle_alpha   90.00
_cell.angle_beta   90.00
_cell.angle_gamma   90.00
#
_symmetry.space_group_name_H-M   'P 1'
#
loop_
_entity.id
_entity.type
_entity.pdbx_description
1 polymer ?
#
loop_
_entity_poly.entity_id
_entity_poly.type
_entity_poly.pdbx_seq_one_letter_code
_entity_poly.pdbx_strand_id
1 'polypeptide(L)'
;MYGTHHRDAVESATVGKTNGRRERLRAETTAEIKRVALELMATGGPDAITLRAIAREMGMTANAIYGYFATRDDLVTTLINDVYTSLVDTVDTAWETAPAQDPAARIQAWACAFRGWALAGPEGFRLIYGDPVPGYRPPAGGAAPDAAHRVCKGITALAAAAWPHAEHRYADSDFSWSDFDTGLLDKVRPAFPELPPAAVALALRIWSHLHGLISLEIYGHLQTQTLNPDKLFREELAQLIRSLSMTPQG
;
A
#
# COMPACT_ATOMS: atom_id res chain seq x y z
N MET A 1 -54.76 15.84 26.06
CA MET A 1 -53.94 16.08 24.84
C MET A 1 -52.54 15.50 25.08
N TYR A 2 -52.42 14.18 25.14
CA TYR A 2 -51.16 13.44 25.32
C TYR A 2 -51.23 12.24 24.36
N GLY A 3 -50.50 12.27 23.25
CA GLY A 3 -50.56 11.17 22.27
C GLY A 3 -49.70 11.35 21.02
N THR A 4 -49.24 12.56 20.70
CA THR A 4 -48.57 12.81 19.41
C THR A 4 -47.05 12.70 19.46
N HIS A 5 -46.39 12.86 20.61
CA HIS A 5 -44.92 12.87 20.69
C HIS A 5 -44.24 11.49 20.75
N HIS A 6 -44.97 10.40 20.98
CA HIS A 6 -44.36 9.07 21.13
C HIS A 6 -44.20 8.32 19.79
N ARG A 7 -45.03 8.60 18.78
CA ARG A 7 -44.98 7.92 17.47
C ARG A 7 -43.78 8.38 16.62
N ASP A 8 -43.49 9.67 16.61
CA ASP A 8 -42.42 10.26 15.77
C ASP A 8 -41.01 9.77 16.19
N ALA A 9 -40.80 9.52 17.49
CA ALA A 9 -39.53 9.02 18.00
C ALA A 9 -39.27 7.54 17.64
N VAL A 10 -40.34 6.73 17.56
CA VAL A 10 -40.25 5.30 17.20
C VAL A 10 -40.06 5.12 15.69
N GLU A 11 -40.67 5.97 14.88
CA GLU A 11 -40.53 5.96 13.43
C GLU A 11 -39.12 6.43 12.99
N SER A 12 -38.60 7.49 13.61
CA SER A 12 -37.21 7.97 13.40
C SER A 12 -36.15 6.92 13.80
N ALA A 13 -36.32 6.25 14.94
CA ALA A 13 -35.42 5.18 15.38
C ALA A 13 -35.47 3.94 14.48
N THR A 14 -36.63 3.64 13.88
CA THR A 14 -36.81 2.50 12.96
C THR A 14 -36.20 2.81 11.58
N VAL A 15 -36.37 4.03 11.07
CA VAL A 15 -35.71 4.49 9.84
C VAL A 15 -34.19 4.55 10.01
N GLY A 16 -33.67 5.04 11.14
CA GLY A 16 -32.24 5.03 11.46
C GLY A 16 -31.64 3.61 11.54
N LYS A 17 -32.34 2.67 12.17
CA LYS A 17 -31.93 1.24 12.21
C LYS A 17 -31.99 0.56 10.84
N THR A 18 -32.97 0.92 10.01
CA THR A 18 -33.16 0.36 8.66
C THR A 18 -32.14 0.93 7.67
N ASN A 19 -31.74 2.19 7.82
CA ASN A 19 -30.62 2.78 7.06
C ASN A 19 -29.29 2.11 7.44
N GLY A 20 -29.00 1.95 8.73
CA GLY A 20 -27.78 1.26 9.17
C GLY A 20 -27.69 -0.21 8.73
N ARG A 21 -28.82 -0.92 8.64
CA ARG A 21 -28.83 -2.29 8.09
C ARG A 21 -28.54 -2.32 6.59
N ARG A 22 -29.14 -1.42 5.81
CA ARG A 22 -28.92 -1.33 4.35
C ARG A 22 -27.50 -0.89 4.01
N GLU A 23 -26.97 0.09 4.73
CA GLU A 23 -25.59 0.55 4.59
C GLU A 23 -24.60 -0.55 4.91
N ARG A 24 -24.83 -1.30 6.00
CA ARG A 24 -23.98 -2.45 6.35
C ARG A 24 -24.00 -3.54 5.28
N LEU A 25 -25.19 -3.95 4.80
CA LEU A 25 -25.29 -4.92 3.70
C LEU A 25 -24.56 -4.42 2.44
N ARG A 26 -24.70 -3.12 2.13
CA ARG A 26 -24.01 -2.52 0.99
C ARG A 26 -22.50 -2.57 1.18
N ALA A 27 -21.99 -2.24 2.36
CA ALA A 27 -20.56 -2.31 2.68
C ALA A 27 -20.02 -3.75 2.62
N GLU A 28 -20.75 -4.72 3.16
CA GLU A 28 -20.43 -6.15 3.09
C GLU A 28 -20.35 -6.62 1.63
N THR A 29 -21.35 -6.26 0.81
CA THR A 29 -21.37 -6.62 -0.61
C THR A 29 -20.23 -5.94 -1.39
N THR A 30 -19.95 -4.67 -1.10
CA THR A 30 -18.80 -3.96 -1.70
C THR A 30 -17.48 -4.62 -1.31
N ALA A 31 -17.33 -5.06 -0.06
CA ALA A 31 -16.15 -5.79 0.38
C ALA A 31 -16.01 -7.14 -0.34
N GLU A 32 -17.12 -7.84 -0.53
CA GLU A 32 -17.15 -9.10 -1.27
C GLU A 32 -16.79 -8.91 -2.75
N ILE A 33 -17.31 -7.88 -3.42
CA ILE A 33 -16.95 -7.52 -4.80
C ILE A 33 -15.44 -7.30 -4.93
N LYS A 34 -14.84 -6.56 -3.99
CA LYS A 34 -13.40 -6.29 -3.99
C LYS A 34 -12.57 -7.55 -3.77
N ARG A 35 -12.98 -8.40 -2.82
CA ARG A 35 -12.33 -9.69 -2.56
C ARG A 35 -12.34 -10.58 -3.81
N VAL A 36 -13.52 -10.74 -4.42
CA VAL A 36 -13.68 -11.53 -5.66
C VAL A 36 -12.85 -10.96 -6.81
N ALA A 37 -12.75 -9.64 -6.93
CA ALA A 37 -11.90 -9.01 -7.94
C ALA A 37 -10.41 -9.37 -7.78
N LEU A 38 -9.89 -9.35 -6.54
CA LEU A 38 -8.51 -9.75 -6.25
C LEU A 38 -8.28 -11.26 -6.49
N GLU A 39 -9.25 -12.11 -6.16
CA GLU A 39 -9.18 -13.56 -6.43
C GLU A 39 -9.19 -13.90 -7.92
N LEU A 40 -10.00 -13.18 -8.71
CA LEU A 40 -9.98 -13.29 -10.17
C LEU A 40 -8.62 -12.86 -10.74
N MET A 41 -8.03 -11.79 -10.20
CA MET A 41 -6.69 -11.35 -10.59
C MET A 41 -5.62 -12.40 -10.28
N ALA A 42 -5.71 -13.03 -9.10
CA ALA A 42 -4.77 -14.08 -8.67
C ALA A 42 -4.70 -15.25 -9.67
N THR A 43 -5.84 -15.61 -10.24
CA THR A 43 -5.99 -16.81 -11.08
C THR A 43 -5.86 -16.52 -12.58
N GLY A 44 -6.32 -15.35 -13.04
CA GLY A 44 -6.38 -15.00 -14.46
C GLY A 44 -5.57 -13.77 -14.85
N GLY A 45 -4.80 -13.19 -13.93
CA GLY A 45 -4.03 -11.97 -14.15
C GLY A 45 -4.89 -10.68 -14.15
N PRO A 46 -4.27 -9.52 -14.37
CA PRO A 46 -4.94 -8.21 -14.27
C PRO A 46 -6.13 -8.02 -15.22
N ASP A 47 -6.14 -8.69 -16.37
CA ASP A 47 -7.25 -8.68 -17.33
C ASP A 47 -8.51 -9.42 -16.84
N ALA A 48 -8.37 -10.32 -15.86
CA ALA A 48 -9.50 -11.06 -15.31
C ALA A 48 -10.45 -10.17 -14.49
N ILE A 49 -9.99 -8.99 -14.03
CA ILE A 49 -10.82 -8.04 -13.30
C ILE A 49 -11.84 -7.41 -14.26
N THR A 50 -13.04 -7.98 -14.29
CA THR A 50 -14.17 -7.41 -15.03
C THR A 50 -15.45 -7.49 -14.21
N LEU A 51 -16.31 -6.48 -14.31
CA LEU A 51 -17.60 -6.45 -13.59
C LEU A 51 -18.49 -7.65 -13.95
N ARG A 52 -18.38 -8.17 -15.18
CA ARG A 52 -19.11 -9.37 -15.62
C ARG A 52 -18.56 -10.66 -14.99
N ALA A 53 -17.23 -10.81 -14.91
CA ALA A 53 -16.63 -11.97 -14.25
C ALA A 53 -17.00 -11.98 -12.76
N ILE A 54 -16.94 -10.83 -12.10
CA ILE A 54 -17.34 -10.68 -10.70
C ILE A 54 -18.83 -10.99 -10.50
N ALA A 55 -19.70 -10.45 -11.37
CA ALA A 55 -21.13 -10.76 -11.31
C ALA A 55 -21.40 -12.27 -11.38
N ARG A 56 -20.73 -12.96 -12.31
CA ARG A 56 -20.84 -14.41 -12.48
C ARG A 56 -20.38 -15.18 -11.25
N GLU A 57 -19.22 -14.80 -10.70
CA GLU A 57 -18.64 -15.46 -9.52
C GLU A 57 -19.54 -15.29 -8.28
N MET A 58 -20.13 -14.10 -8.11
CA MET A 58 -21.02 -13.80 -7.00
C MET A 58 -22.47 -14.28 -7.21
N GLY A 59 -22.80 -14.91 -8.35
CA GLY A 59 -24.19 -15.27 -8.69
C GLY A 59 -25.13 -14.06 -8.84
N MET A 60 -24.58 -12.88 -9.14
CA MET A 60 -25.32 -11.63 -9.31
C MET A 60 -25.58 -11.32 -10.79
N THR A 61 -26.59 -10.50 -11.06
CA THR A 61 -26.76 -9.93 -12.40
C THR A 61 -25.71 -8.86 -12.66
N ALA A 62 -25.29 -8.69 -13.92
CA ALA A 62 -24.37 -7.61 -14.29
C ALA A 62 -24.91 -6.23 -13.88
N ASN A 63 -26.22 -6.00 -14.04
CA ASN A 63 -26.89 -4.76 -13.63
C ASN A 63 -26.77 -4.50 -12.12
N ALA A 64 -26.79 -5.54 -11.29
CA ALA A 64 -26.62 -5.39 -9.85
C ALA A 64 -25.20 -4.90 -9.49
N ILE A 65 -24.15 -5.40 -10.15
CA ILE A 65 -22.76 -4.96 -9.94
C ILE A 65 -22.57 -3.49 -10.32
N TYR A 66 -23.18 -3.03 -11.41
CA TYR A 66 -23.13 -1.62 -11.82
C TYR A 66 -23.73 -0.67 -10.77
N GLY A 67 -24.62 -1.16 -9.89
CA GLY A 67 -25.15 -0.40 -8.76
C GLY A 67 -24.13 -0.15 -7.64
N TYR A 68 -22.99 -0.86 -7.63
CA TYR A 68 -21.89 -0.69 -6.68
C TYR A 68 -20.71 0.07 -7.29
N PHE A 69 -20.33 -0.29 -8.52
CA PHE A 69 -19.26 0.36 -9.27
C PHE A 69 -19.74 0.68 -10.67
N ALA A 70 -19.77 1.98 -11.03
CA ALA A 70 -20.27 2.42 -12.32
C ALA A 70 -19.39 1.94 -13.48
N THR A 71 -18.07 1.86 -13.25
CA THR A 71 -17.10 1.36 -14.21
C THR A 71 -16.10 0.38 -13.58
N ARG A 72 -15.39 -0.36 -14.43
CA ARG A 72 -14.25 -1.19 -14.01
C ARG A 72 -13.16 -0.32 -13.36
N ASP A 73 -12.91 0.86 -13.92
CA ASP A 73 -11.85 1.75 -13.43
C ASP A 73 -12.19 2.32 -12.05
N ASP A 74 -13.47 2.53 -11.73
CA ASP A 74 -13.91 2.90 -10.37
C ASP A 74 -13.58 1.79 -9.36
N LEU A 75 -13.85 0.52 -9.74
CA LEU A 75 -13.50 -0.63 -8.92
C LEU A 75 -11.98 -0.73 -8.72
N VAL A 76 -11.20 -0.66 -9.81
CA VAL A 76 -9.73 -0.76 -9.75
C VAL A 76 -9.12 0.37 -8.93
N THR A 77 -9.61 1.61 -9.12
CA THR A 77 -9.18 2.77 -8.31
C THR A 77 -9.48 2.56 -6.83
N THR A 78 -10.66 2.01 -6.50
CA THR A 78 -11.04 1.71 -5.11
C THR A 78 -10.14 0.63 -4.52
N LEU A 79 -9.85 -0.44 -5.27
CA LEU A 79 -8.93 -1.50 -4.84
C LEU A 79 -7.52 -0.94 -4.57
N ILE A 80 -6.98 -0.15 -5.50
CA ILE A 80 -5.66 0.48 -5.35
C ILE A 80 -5.62 1.37 -4.11
N ASN A 81 -6.65 2.19 -3.89
CA ASN A 81 -6.75 3.02 -2.69
C ASN A 81 -6.74 2.19 -1.40
N ASP A 82 -7.53 1.12 -1.35
CA ASP A 82 -7.65 0.28 -0.16
C ASP A 82 -6.34 -0.46 0.13
N VAL A 83 -5.69 -0.97 -0.92
CA VAL A 83 -4.40 -1.67 -0.83
C VAL A 83 -3.31 -0.71 -0.34
N TYR A 84 -3.17 0.48 -0.94
CA TYR A 84 -2.20 1.45 -0.46
C TYR A 84 -2.51 1.95 0.95
N THR A 85 -3.78 2.15 1.31
CA THR A 85 -4.15 2.56 2.66
C THR A 85 -3.78 1.48 3.67
N SER A 86 -4.10 0.22 3.39
CA SER A 86 -3.69 -0.91 4.24
C SER A 86 -2.17 -1.00 4.40
N LEU A 87 -1.41 -0.78 3.33
CA LEU A 87 0.05 -0.74 3.40
C LEU A 87 0.54 0.39 4.29
N VAL A 88 0.08 1.62 4.05
CA VAL A 88 0.46 2.82 4.83
C VAL A 88 0.17 2.62 6.31
N ASP A 89 -1.05 2.22 6.66
CA ASP A 89 -1.45 2.01 8.05
C ASP A 89 -0.54 0.98 8.76
N THR A 90 -0.16 -0.08 8.05
CA THR A 90 0.70 -1.14 8.58
C THR A 90 2.12 -0.64 8.85
N VAL A 91 2.72 0.08 7.91
CA VAL A 91 4.10 0.53 8.03
C VAL A 91 4.24 1.77 8.93
N ASP A 92 3.23 2.64 8.97
CA ASP A 92 3.19 3.79 9.87
C ASP A 92 3.06 3.31 11.33
N THR A 93 2.21 2.32 11.60
CA THR A 93 2.12 1.69 12.92
C THR A 93 3.48 1.13 13.36
N ALA A 94 4.19 0.44 12.47
CA ALA A 94 5.52 -0.12 12.77
C ALA A 94 6.57 0.98 13.02
N TRP A 95 6.50 2.08 12.28
CA TRP A 95 7.39 3.23 12.44
C TRP A 95 7.16 3.96 13.78
N GLU A 96 5.89 4.17 14.15
CA GLU A 96 5.50 4.88 15.37
C GLU A 96 5.81 4.08 16.64
N THR A 97 5.69 2.75 16.58
CA THR A 97 5.97 1.86 17.71
C THR A 97 7.47 1.61 17.94
N ALA A 98 8.30 1.82 16.92
CA ALA A 98 9.74 1.67 17.02
C ALA A 98 10.42 2.86 17.74
N PRO A 99 11.52 2.66 18.48
CA PRO A 99 12.19 3.71 19.24
C PRO A 99 12.60 4.90 18.38
N ALA A 100 12.16 6.11 18.76
CA ALA A 100 12.35 7.31 17.95
C ALA A 100 13.81 7.72 17.73
N GLN A 101 14.65 7.41 18.72
CA GLN A 101 16.08 7.68 18.76
C GLN A 101 16.93 6.61 18.07
N ASP A 102 16.31 5.59 17.48
CA ASP A 102 17.01 4.49 16.81
C ASP A 102 16.53 4.34 15.35
N PRO A 103 17.16 5.05 14.41
CA PRO A 103 16.83 4.94 12.98
C PRO A 103 16.99 3.52 12.42
N ALA A 104 17.93 2.72 12.93
CA ALA A 104 18.13 1.35 12.49
C ALA A 104 16.94 0.46 12.89
N ALA A 105 16.50 0.57 14.15
CA ALA A 105 15.31 -0.14 14.62
C ALA A 105 14.05 0.27 13.84
N ARG A 106 13.90 1.56 13.51
CA ARG A 106 12.79 2.06 12.70
C ARG A 106 12.77 1.50 11.28
N ILE A 107 13.92 1.51 10.60
CA ILE A 107 14.05 0.93 9.26
C ILE A 107 13.75 -0.57 9.31
N GLN A 108 14.26 -1.27 10.32
CA GLN A 108 14.01 -2.69 10.51
C GLN A 108 12.53 -3.00 10.74
N ALA A 109 11.87 -2.25 11.63
CA ALA A 109 10.44 -2.41 11.90
C ALA A 109 9.59 -2.15 10.66
N TRP A 110 9.87 -1.06 9.93
CA TRP A 110 9.17 -0.71 8.70
C TRP A 110 9.34 -1.80 7.63
N ALA A 111 10.57 -2.27 7.40
CA ALA A 111 10.88 -3.31 6.43
C ALA A 111 10.18 -4.64 6.75
N CYS A 112 10.22 -5.07 8.01
CA CYS A 112 9.53 -6.27 8.46
C CYS A 112 8.01 -6.15 8.31
N ALA A 113 7.44 -4.99 8.63
CA ALA A 113 6.02 -4.71 8.46
C ALA A 113 5.61 -4.73 6.98
N PHE A 114 6.41 -4.13 6.10
CA PHE A 114 6.17 -4.15 4.65
C PHE A 114 6.17 -5.57 4.09
N ARG A 115 7.17 -6.39 4.47
CA ARG A 115 7.21 -7.80 4.07
C ARG A 115 6.03 -8.59 4.63
N GLY A 116 5.73 -8.44 5.93
CA GLY A 116 4.62 -9.13 6.58
C GLY A 116 3.28 -8.81 5.91
N TRP A 117 3.05 -7.54 5.59
CA TRP A 117 1.88 -7.08 4.83
C TRP A 117 1.81 -7.74 3.45
N ALA A 118 2.90 -7.71 2.69
CA ALA A 118 2.94 -8.27 1.34
C ALA A 118 2.64 -9.77 1.32
N LEU A 119 3.21 -10.52 2.27
CA LEU A 119 3.01 -11.97 2.36
C LEU A 119 1.61 -12.35 2.88
N ALA A 120 0.99 -11.51 3.71
CA ALA A 120 -0.38 -11.72 4.19
C ALA A 120 -1.43 -11.48 3.09
N GLY A 121 -1.15 -10.58 2.15
CA GLY A 121 -2.04 -10.27 1.02
C GLY A 121 -1.30 -10.14 -0.32
N PRO A 122 -0.78 -11.24 -0.90
CA PRO A 122 0.01 -11.20 -2.14
C PRO A 122 -0.71 -10.55 -3.32
N GLU A 123 -2.03 -10.70 -3.40
CA GLU A 123 -2.81 -10.08 -4.49
C GLU A 123 -2.88 -8.57 -4.37
N GLY A 124 -2.90 -8.02 -3.15
CA GLY A 124 -2.75 -6.58 -2.96
C GLY A 124 -1.40 -6.09 -3.48
N PHE A 125 -0.33 -6.77 -3.10
CA PHE A 125 1.02 -6.47 -3.58
C PHE A 125 1.11 -6.52 -5.12
N ARG A 126 0.59 -7.58 -5.74
CA ARG A 126 0.59 -7.73 -7.21
C ARG A 126 -0.25 -6.66 -7.91
N LEU A 127 -1.33 -6.18 -7.30
CA LEU A 127 -2.16 -5.12 -7.88
C LEU A 127 -1.38 -3.80 -8.01
N ILE A 128 -0.59 -3.43 -7.00
CA ILE A 128 0.10 -2.13 -6.95
C ILE A 128 1.55 -2.17 -7.46
N TYR A 129 2.18 -3.35 -7.52
CA TYR A 129 3.58 -3.51 -7.91
C TYR A 129 3.82 -4.57 -9.00
N GLY A 130 2.77 -5.21 -9.51
CA GLY A 130 2.84 -6.14 -10.63
C GLY A 130 2.53 -5.51 -11.98
N ASP A 131 2.10 -6.35 -12.92
CA ASP A 131 1.73 -5.89 -14.25
C ASP A 131 0.54 -4.90 -14.18
N PRO A 132 0.61 -3.77 -14.89
CA PRO A 132 -0.48 -2.81 -14.92
C PRO A 132 -1.78 -3.46 -15.40
N VAL A 133 -2.90 -3.10 -14.77
CA VAL A 133 -4.24 -3.50 -15.21
C VAL A 133 -4.50 -2.94 -16.63
N PRO A 134 -4.65 -3.78 -17.67
CA PRO A 134 -4.70 -3.25 -19.04
C PRO A 134 -5.89 -2.35 -19.27
N GLY A 135 -5.64 -1.23 -19.96
CA GLY A 135 -6.63 -0.19 -20.23
C GLY A 135 -7.03 0.68 -19.04
N TYR A 136 -6.60 0.36 -17.81
CA TYR A 136 -6.85 1.19 -16.63
C TYR A 136 -6.07 2.51 -16.74
N ARG A 137 -6.74 3.62 -16.42
CA ARG A 137 -6.11 4.94 -16.33
C ARG A 137 -6.30 5.48 -14.91
N PRO A 138 -5.22 5.63 -14.11
CA PRO A 138 -5.31 6.26 -12.81
C PRO A 138 -5.90 7.67 -12.93
N PRO A 139 -6.80 8.09 -12.02
CA PRO A 139 -7.27 9.46 -12.00
C PRO A 139 -6.10 10.41 -11.67
N ALA A 140 -6.15 11.64 -12.17
CA ALA A 140 -5.10 12.64 -11.94
C ALA A 140 -4.94 13.04 -10.45
N GLY A 141 -5.96 12.78 -9.62
CA GLY A 141 -5.95 13.04 -8.19
C GLY A 141 -7.01 12.24 -7.46
N GLY A 142 -7.09 12.42 -6.15
CA GLY A 142 -8.01 11.70 -5.27
C GLY A 142 -7.31 10.62 -4.45
N ALA A 143 -8.12 9.83 -3.74
CA ALA A 143 -7.65 8.98 -2.65
C ALA A 143 -6.57 7.97 -3.05
N ALA A 144 -6.68 7.33 -4.22
CA ALA A 144 -5.69 6.36 -4.69
C ALA A 144 -4.30 6.99 -4.97
N PRO A 145 -4.17 8.04 -5.81
CA PRO A 145 -2.91 8.79 -5.94
C PRO A 145 -2.37 9.33 -4.60
N ASP A 146 -3.25 9.82 -3.73
CA ASP A 146 -2.86 10.33 -2.40
C ASP A 146 -2.28 9.22 -1.51
N ALA A 147 -2.88 8.02 -1.53
CA ALA A 147 -2.39 6.87 -0.78
C ALA A 147 -1.04 6.37 -1.31
N ALA A 148 -0.85 6.32 -2.63
CA ALA A 148 0.45 6.01 -3.24
C ALA A 148 1.52 7.04 -2.85
N HIS A 149 1.16 8.33 -2.81
CA HIS A 149 2.04 9.39 -2.34
C HIS A 149 2.43 9.20 -0.86
N ARG A 150 1.50 8.77 0.01
CA ARG A 150 1.85 8.48 1.41
C ARG A 150 2.94 7.41 1.54
N VAL A 151 2.89 6.32 0.76
CA VAL A 151 3.95 5.29 0.75
C VAL A 151 5.29 5.88 0.29
N CYS A 152 5.29 6.69 -0.77
CA CYS A 152 6.48 7.39 -1.25
C CYS A 152 7.13 8.25 -0.15
N LYS A 153 6.31 8.96 0.64
CA LYS A 153 6.80 9.74 1.79
C LYS A 153 7.37 8.85 2.88
N GLY A 154 6.72 7.72 3.18
CA GLY A 154 7.22 6.75 4.17
C GLY A 154 8.62 6.23 3.81
N ILE A 155 8.81 5.81 2.55
CA ILE A 155 10.13 5.38 2.04
C ILE A 155 11.16 6.51 2.14
N THR A 156 10.78 7.74 1.78
CA THR A 156 11.67 8.91 1.88
C THR A 156 12.02 9.23 3.33
N ALA A 157 11.10 9.01 4.27
CA ALA A 157 11.35 9.16 5.70
C ALA A 157 12.41 8.16 6.21
N LEU A 158 12.48 6.94 5.65
CA LEU A 158 13.56 5.99 5.95
C LEU A 158 14.92 6.57 5.58
N ALA A 159 15.04 7.12 4.37
CA ALA A 159 16.27 7.76 3.90
C ALA A 159 16.60 9.00 4.73
N ALA A 160 15.60 9.81 5.08
CA ALA A 160 15.79 11.00 5.92
C ALA A 160 16.33 10.63 7.31
N ALA A 161 15.82 9.57 7.92
CA ALA A 161 16.29 9.10 9.21
C ALA A 161 17.71 8.48 9.13
N ALA A 162 18.04 7.83 8.02
CA ALA A 162 19.37 7.28 7.78
C ALA A 162 20.41 8.34 7.37
N TRP A 163 19.98 9.46 6.78
CA TRP A 163 20.87 10.42 6.12
C TRP A 163 21.99 10.95 7.03
N PRO A 164 21.74 11.38 8.29
CA PRO A 164 22.81 11.85 9.19
C PRO A 164 23.90 10.80 9.46
N HIS A 165 23.58 9.51 9.32
CA HIS A 165 24.54 8.42 9.51
C HIS A 165 25.23 8.03 8.20
N ALA A 166 24.55 8.20 7.06
CA ALA A 166 25.01 7.72 5.77
C ALA A 166 25.66 8.79 4.89
N GLU A 167 25.46 10.08 5.16
CA GLU A 167 25.85 11.18 4.26
C GLU A 167 27.33 11.17 3.85
N HIS A 168 28.23 10.82 4.77
CA HIS A 168 29.66 10.73 4.49
C HIS A 168 30.02 9.67 3.43
N ARG A 169 29.17 8.65 3.23
CA ARG A 169 29.33 7.65 2.16
C ARG A 169 28.92 8.18 0.79
N TYR A 170 28.22 9.29 0.75
CA TYR A 170 27.78 9.98 -0.47
C TYR A 170 28.59 11.25 -0.71
N ALA A 171 29.75 11.42 -0.06
CA ALA A 171 30.61 12.60 -0.24
C ALA A 171 31.07 12.80 -1.69
N ASP A 172 31.29 11.69 -2.41
CA ASP A 172 31.70 11.69 -3.82
C ASP A 172 30.51 11.49 -4.79
N SER A 173 29.27 11.58 -4.30
CA SER A 173 28.06 11.43 -5.11
C SER A 173 27.87 12.63 -6.04
N ASP A 174 27.57 12.38 -7.32
CA ASP A 174 27.32 13.40 -8.34
C ASP A 174 25.82 13.57 -8.68
N PHE A 175 24.92 12.86 -7.99
CA PHE A 175 23.47 13.02 -8.14
C PHE A 175 23.04 14.49 -8.03
N SER A 176 22.23 14.89 -9.01
CA SER A 176 21.63 16.21 -9.18
C SER A 176 20.11 16.10 -9.19
N TRP A 177 19.40 17.22 -9.04
CA TRP A 177 17.94 17.23 -9.12
C TRP A 177 17.42 16.81 -10.50
N SER A 178 18.18 17.03 -11.57
CA SER A 178 17.80 16.64 -12.94
C SER A 178 17.82 15.13 -13.18
N ASP A 179 18.39 14.34 -12.27
CA ASP A 179 18.43 12.88 -12.39
C ASP A 179 17.11 12.22 -11.95
N PHE A 180 16.15 12.99 -11.42
CA PHE A 180 14.89 12.49 -10.91
C PHE A 180 13.68 13.06 -11.66
N ASP A 181 12.66 12.23 -11.83
CA ASP A 181 11.39 12.61 -12.43
C ASP A 181 10.69 13.73 -11.62
N THR A 182 10.08 14.69 -12.32
CA THR A 182 9.40 15.82 -11.66
C THR A 182 8.27 15.37 -10.76
N GLY A 183 7.54 14.31 -11.13
CA GLY A 183 6.45 13.76 -10.31
C GLY A 183 6.93 13.07 -9.03
N LEU A 184 8.19 12.65 -8.95
CA LEU A 184 8.83 12.24 -7.70
C LEU A 184 9.23 13.47 -6.87
N LEU A 185 9.87 14.45 -7.49
CA LEU A 185 10.34 15.65 -6.80
C LEU A 185 9.22 16.50 -6.22
N ASP A 186 8.08 16.59 -6.89
CA ASP A 186 6.87 17.28 -6.43
C ASP A 186 6.31 16.68 -5.13
N LYS A 187 6.64 15.41 -4.83
CA LYS A 187 6.25 14.71 -3.60
C LYS A 187 7.31 14.85 -2.51
N VAL A 188 8.58 14.69 -2.89
CA VAL A 188 9.70 14.65 -1.95
C VAL A 188 10.04 16.03 -1.42
N ARG A 189 10.22 17.03 -2.28
CA ARG A 189 10.73 18.35 -1.88
C ARG A 189 9.83 19.08 -0.89
N PRO A 190 8.49 19.08 -1.02
CA PRO A 190 7.62 19.72 -0.04
C PRO A 190 7.64 19.04 1.33
N ALA A 191 7.81 17.71 1.37
CA ALA A 191 7.81 16.94 2.60
C ALA A 191 9.19 16.90 3.29
N PHE A 192 10.27 16.99 2.52
CA PHE A 192 11.64 16.86 2.99
C PHE A 192 12.57 17.91 2.33
N PRO A 193 12.37 19.21 2.60
CA PRO A 193 13.05 20.29 1.89
C PRO A 193 14.57 20.31 2.08
N GLU A 194 15.06 19.76 3.19
CA GLU A 194 16.48 19.74 3.55
C GLU A 194 17.25 18.55 2.96
N LEU A 195 16.56 17.59 2.33
CA LEU A 195 17.24 16.43 1.76
C LEU A 195 17.98 16.81 0.47
N PRO A 196 19.27 16.43 0.32
CA PRO A 196 19.98 16.60 -0.94
C PRO A 196 19.56 15.54 -1.97
N PRO A 197 19.89 15.72 -3.27
CA PRO A 197 19.60 14.74 -4.33
C PRO A 197 20.10 13.32 -3.99
N ALA A 198 21.29 13.21 -3.40
CA ALA A 198 21.87 11.93 -2.98
C ALA A 198 21.01 11.19 -1.93
N ALA A 199 20.25 11.91 -1.10
CA ALA A 199 19.32 11.29 -0.16
C ALA A 199 18.07 10.73 -0.87
N VAL A 200 17.65 11.33 -1.99
CA VAL A 200 16.59 10.78 -2.85
C VAL A 200 17.07 9.50 -3.52
N ALA A 201 18.31 9.46 -4.00
CA ALA A 201 18.93 8.23 -4.50
C ALA A 201 19.00 7.15 -3.40
N LEU A 202 19.34 7.52 -2.16
CA LEU A 202 19.30 6.61 -1.02
C LEU A 202 17.88 6.05 -0.77
N ALA A 203 16.84 6.87 -0.87
CA ALA A 203 15.44 6.41 -0.73
C ALA A 203 15.09 5.35 -1.78
N LEU A 204 15.45 5.59 -3.05
CA LEU A 204 15.24 4.62 -4.13
C LEU A 204 16.05 3.34 -3.92
N ARG A 205 17.27 3.44 -3.40
CA ARG A 205 18.10 2.29 -3.04
C ARG A 205 17.45 1.45 -1.95
N ILE A 206 17.03 2.06 -0.83
CA ILE A 206 16.33 1.37 0.26
C ILE A 206 15.09 0.67 -0.30
N TRP A 207 14.26 1.39 -1.04
CA TRP A 207 13.05 0.84 -1.65
C TRP A 207 13.35 -0.36 -2.55
N SER A 208 14.35 -0.24 -3.44
CA SER A 208 14.73 -1.31 -4.37
C SER A 208 15.18 -2.58 -3.65
N HIS A 209 15.98 -2.45 -2.58
CA HIS A 209 16.41 -3.60 -1.78
C HIS A 209 15.24 -4.30 -1.08
N LEU A 210 14.36 -3.54 -0.44
CA LEU A 210 13.19 -4.10 0.24
C LEU A 210 12.25 -4.78 -0.75
N HIS A 211 11.97 -4.10 -1.86
CA HIS A 211 11.04 -4.56 -2.87
C HIS A 211 11.54 -5.79 -3.63
N GLY A 212 12.85 -5.86 -3.92
CA GLY A 212 13.44 -6.93 -4.72
C GLY A 212 13.22 -8.33 -4.11
N LEU A 213 13.61 -8.52 -2.85
CA LEU A 213 13.44 -9.81 -2.17
C LEU A 213 11.98 -10.17 -1.96
N ILE A 214 11.15 -9.20 -1.57
CA ILE A 214 9.71 -9.42 -1.38
C ILE A 214 9.07 -9.85 -2.70
N SER A 215 9.42 -9.20 -3.82
CA SER A 215 8.92 -9.58 -5.15
C SER A 215 9.35 -10.98 -5.52
N LEU A 216 10.62 -11.33 -5.34
CA LEU A 216 11.11 -12.68 -5.63
C LEU A 216 10.38 -13.75 -4.80
N GLU A 217 10.00 -13.43 -3.56
CA GLU A 217 9.22 -14.33 -2.71
C GLU A 217 7.76 -14.45 -3.20
N ILE A 218 7.09 -13.31 -3.45
CA ILE A 218 5.69 -13.24 -3.90
C ILE A 218 5.48 -13.90 -5.26
N TYR A 219 6.41 -13.75 -6.19
CA TYR A 219 6.35 -14.38 -7.50
C TYR A 219 6.93 -15.81 -7.53
N GLY A 220 7.28 -16.36 -6.36
CA GLY A 220 7.67 -17.77 -6.22
C GLY A 220 9.11 -18.11 -6.64
N HIS A 221 9.91 -17.12 -7.02
CA HIS A 221 11.30 -17.32 -7.45
C HIS A 221 12.22 -17.84 -6.33
N LEU A 222 11.91 -17.57 -5.05
CA LEU A 222 12.72 -18.06 -3.93
C LEU A 222 12.40 -19.51 -3.49
N GLN A 223 11.24 -20.05 -3.84
CA GLN A 223 10.75 -21.33 -3.30
C GLN A 223 11.66 -22.52 -3.63
N THR A 224 12.34 -22.46 -4.78
CA THR A 224 13.30 -23.50 -5.22
C THR A 224 14.74 -23.22 -4.79
N GLN A 225 15.01 -22.05 -4.21
CA GLN A 225 16.36 -21.57 -3.90
C GLN A 225 16.68 -21.62 -2.41
N THR A 226 15.67 -21.40 -1.55
CA THR A 226 15.84 -21.42 -0.10
C THR A 226 14.62 -21.99 0.61
N LEU A 227 14.87 -22.77 1.66
CA LEU A 227 13.83 -23.25 2.59
C LEU A 227 13.50 -22.21 3.67
N ASN A 228 14.20 -21.07 3.69
CA ASN A 228 14.01 -20.04 4.70
C ASN A 228 14.20 -18.62 4.10
N PRO A 229 13.22 -18.14 3.31
CA PRO A 229 13.27 -16.80 2.73
C PRO A 229 13.28 -15.70 3.81
N ASP A 230 12.72 -15.97 4.99
CA ASP A 230 12.73 -15.04 6.12
C ASP A 230 14.15 -14.77 6.66
N LYS A 231 14.99 -15.81 6.80
CA LYS A 231 16.39 -15.65 7.19
C LYS A 231 17.16 -14.84 6.15
N LEU A 232 16.93 -15.09 4.86
CA LEU A 232 17.55 -14.34 3.77
C LEU A 232 17.16 -12.86 3.86
N PHE A 233 15.87 -12.57 4.01
CA PHE A 233 15.38 -11.20 4.16
C PHE A 233 16.00 -10.48 5.36
N ARG A 234 16.08 -11.15 6.52
CA ARG A 234 16.67 -10.56 7.73
C ARG A 234 18.16 -10.30 7.58
N GLU A 235 18.91 -11.19 6.94
CA GLU A 235 20.34 -10.97 6.69
C GLU A 235 20.55 -9.79 5.72
N GLU A 236 19.81 -9.74 4.63
CA GLU A 236 19.89 -8.65 3.65
C GLU A 236 19.51 -7.29 4.26
N LEU A 237 18.48 -7.27 5.11
CA LEU A 237 18.11 -6.08 5.87
C LEU A 237 19.22 -5.64 6.83
N ALA A 238 19.86 -6.59 7.52
CA ALA A 238 20.99 -6.29 8.39
C ALA A 238 22.21 -5.75 7.62
N GLN A 239 22.50 -6.31 6.43
CA GLN A 239 23.54 -5.79 5.52
C GLN A 239 23.21 -4.40 5.01
N LEU A 240 21.95 -4.15 4.63
CA LEU A 240 21.49 -2.82 4.22
C LEU A 240 21.72 -1.81 5.34
N ILE A 241 21.29 -2.10 6.57
CA ILE A 241 21.48 -1.20 7.74
C ILE A 241 22.97 -0.94 8.01
N ARG A 242 23.83 -1.98 7.97
CA ARG A 242 25.28 -1.82 8.10
C ARG A 242 25.86 -0.93 7.00
N SER A 243 25.37 -1.05 5.77
CA SER A 243 25.81 -0.23 4.65
C SER A 243 25.45 1.26 4.81
N LEU A 244 24.50 1.58 5.69
CA LEU A 244 24.11 2.94 6.07
C LEU A 244 24.86 3.46 7.31
N SER A 245 25.93 2.77 7.72
CA SER A 245 26.73 3.12 8.91
C SER A 245 26.01 2.98 10.25
N MET A 246 24.98 2.14 10.31
CA MET A 246 24.20 1.89 11.52
C MET A 246 24.32 0.43 11.96
N THR A 247 24.00 0.17 13.23
CA THR A 247 24.03 -1.18 13.81
C THR A 247 22.61 -1.77 13.78
N PRO A 248 22.39 -2.92 13.12
CA PRO A 248 21.08 -3.59 13.12
C PRO A 248 20.74 -4.15 14.51
N GLN A 249 19.45 -4.24 14.81
CA GLN A 249 18.97 -4.90 16.02
C GLN A 249 18.91 -6.42 15.80
N GLY A 250 19.36 -7.19 16.79
CA GLY A 250 19.50 -8.66 16.74
C GLY A 250 18.22 -9.44 16.49
#